data_AF-A0A498Q4N5-F1
#
_entry.id   AF-A0A498Q4N5-F1
#
_cell.length_a   1.000
_cell.length_b   1.000
_cell.length_c   1.000
_cell.angle_alpha   90.00
_cell.angle_beta   90.00
_cell.angle_gamma   90.00
#
_symmetry.space_group_name_H-M   'P 1'
#
loop_
_entity.id
_entity.type
_entity.pdbx_description
1 polymer ?
#
loop_
_entity_poly.entity_id
_entity_poly.type
_entity_poly.pdbx_seq_one_letter_code
_entity_poly.pdbx_strand_id
1 'polypeptide(L)'
;MIGNGGAGGNGGAGPIAGGIGGVGGNGGSAGLIGNGGIGGTGGAGPDGGVGGNGGEGGVLIGNGGNGGMGGAAGGGGGGTGGNGGAAGLIGNGGNGGAGGVGGGSGGVGGNGGQGGILIGNGGNGGAGGNSGGSTGDAGSGGNGGAAGLFGDGGNGGAGGTGNQASGNGGNGGKGGVLFGNGGNGGNGGAGGNGGTGGLSGNGGNGGQAGAFGNGGNGGTGGARGNNGVAGVGGNGGAAGWFGDGGAGGAGGQGGGWGGTGGIGGLLYGNSGSEGLTFPVSENREVDVRPVIARV
;
A
#
# COMPACT_ATOMS: atom_id res chain seq x y z
N MET A 1 -16.40 30.45 5.39
CA MET A 1 -16.54 29.94 4.01
C MET A 1 -15.20 29.66 3.36
N ILE A 2 -14.16 30.46 3.64
CA ILE A 2 -12.77 30.17 3.28
C ILE A 2 -12.00 29.85 4.56
N GLY A 3 -11.28 28.74 4.58
CA GLY A 3 -10.49 28.33 5.73
C GLY A 3 -10.14 26.84 5.69
N ASN A 4 -8.91 26.53 6.09
CA ASN A 4 -8.48 25.15 6.25
C ASN A 4 -9.15 24.52 7.46
N GLY A 5 -9.32 23.20 7.42
CA GLY A 5 -9.68 22.42 8.59
C GLY A 5 -8.59 22.43 9.65
N GLY A 6 -8.97 22.38 10.92
CA GLY A 6 -8.03 22.28 12.04
C GLY A 6 -7.32 20.93 12.06
N ALA A 7 -6.05 20.90 12.48
CA ALA A 7 -5.35 19.63 12.69
C ALA A 7 -5.98 18.85 13.85
N GLY A 8 -6.02 17.52 13.72
CA GLY A 8 -6.39 16.63 14.79
C GLY A 8 -5.34 16.61 15.89
N GLY A 9 -5.77 16.54 17.15
CA GLY A 9 -4.84 16.42 18.29
C GLY A 9 -4.15 15.05 18.32
N ASN A 10 -2.89 14.99 18.72
CA ASN A 10 -2.21 13.71 18.89
C ASN A 10 -2.78 12.93 20.07
N GLY A 11 -2.83 11.60 19.93
CA GLY A 11 -3.17 10.70 21.01
C GLY A 11 -2.12 10.72 22.12
N GLY A 12 -2.57 10.71 23.37
CA GLY A 12 -1.68 10.62 24.53
C GLY A 12 -0.96 9.27 24.61
N ALA A 13 0.23 9.22 25.21
CA ALA A 13 0.90 7.95 25.45
C ALA A 13 0.10 7.08 26.43
N GLY A 14 0.02 5.78 26.16
CA GLY A 14 -0.60 4.80 27.05
C GLY A 14 0.28 4.58 28.29
N PRO A 15 -0.29 4.44 29.50
CA PRO A 15 0.49 4.11 30.69
C PRO A 15 1.14 2.73 30.54
N ILE A 16 2.40 2.64 31.01
CA ILE A 16 3.27 1.44 30.99
C ILE A 16 2.65 0.17 31.58
N ALA A 17 1.58 0.27 32.39
CA ALA A 17 0.81 -0.85 32.91
C ALA A 17 -0.55 -0.97 32.18
N GLY A 18 -0.52 -1.53 30.96
CA GLY A 18 -1.71 -2.06 30.28
C GLY A 18 -2.67 -1.06 29.61
N GLY A 19 -2.33 0.22 29.49
CA GLY A 19 -3.20 1.20 28.81
C GLY A 19 -2.87 1.35 27.32
N ILE A 20 -3.88 1.29 26.45
CA ILE A 20 -3.72 1.51 25.00
C ILE A 20 -3.23 2.95 24.76
N GLY A 21 -2.36 3.13 23.77
CA GLY A 21 -2.03 4.46 23.26
C GLY A 21 -3.29 5.23 22.82
N GLY A 22 -3.36 6.51 23.14
CA GLY A 22 -4.52 7.33 22.81
C GLY A 22 -4.76 7.42 21.30
N VAL A 23 -6.03 7.50 20.89
CA VAL A 23 -6.37 7.69 19.48
C VAL A 23 -6.02 9.11 19.05
N GLY A 24 -5.41 9.24 17.87
CA GLY A 24 -5.22 10.54 17.23
C GLY A 24 -6.56 11.14 16.80
N GLY A 25 -6.78 12.41 17.10
CA GLY A 25 -7.98 13.14 16.68
C GLY A 25 -8.04 13.26 15.16
N ASN A 26 -9.24 13.26 14.59
CA ASN A 26 -9.41 13.51 13.17
C ASN A 26 -9.07 14.98 12.84
N GLY A 27 -8.52 15.19 11.65
CA GLY A 27 -8.44 16.52 11.06
C GLY A 27 -9.84 17.06 10.76
N GLY A 28 -10.07 18.33 11.00
CA GLY A 28 -11.31 18.99 10.64
C GLY A 28 -11.47 19.11 9.11
N SER A 29 -12.70 19.05 8.62
CA SER A 29 -12.98 19.35 7.21
C SER A 29 -12.94 20.85 6.95
N ALA A 30 -12.52 21.23 5.73
CA ALA A 30 -12.63 22.60 5.26
C ALA A 30 -14.07 22.95 4.84
N GLY A 31 -14.33 24.25 4.68
CA GLY A 31 -15.63 24.77 4.22
C GLY A 31 -15.79 24.73 2.70
N LEU A 32 -16.05 25.88 2.07
CA LEU A 32 -16.22 25.96 0.62
C LEU A 32 -14.86 25.91 -0.10
N ILE A 33 -13.88 26.63 0.45
CA ILE A 33 -12.50 26.68 -0.04
C ILE A 33 -11.56 26.49 1.14
N GLY A 34 -10.60 25.57 1.00
CA GLY A 34 -9.56 25.31 2.00
C GLY A 34 -9.16 23.84 2.01
N ASN A 35 -8.00 23.54 2.58
CA ASN A 35 -7.53 22.17 2.71
C ASN A 35 -8.08 21.53 3.98
N GLY A 36 -8.35 20.22 3.93
CA GLY A 36 -8.66 19.45 5.12
C GLY A 36 -7.50 19.44 6.11
N GLY A 37 -7.84 19.38 7.40
CA GLY A 37 -6.86 19.27 8.47
C GLY A 37 -6.15 17.91 8.46
N ILE A 38 -4.90 17.86 8.90
CA ILE A 38 -4.17 16.60 9.06
C ILE A 38 -4.71 15.86 10.28
N GLY A 39 -4.87 14.55 10.19
CA GLY A 39 -5.20 13.70 11.34
C GLY A 39 -4.05 13.59 12.34
N GLY A 40 -4.38 13.58 13.63
CA GLY A 40 -3.40 13.46 14.71
C GLY A 40 -2.76 12.07 14.74
N THR A 41 -1.52 11.98 15.23
CA THR A 41 -0.85 10.69 15.39
C THR A 41 -1.46 9.91 16.55
N GLY A 42 -1.60 8.59 16.41
CA GLY A 42 -1.92 7.71 17.53
C GLY A 42 -0.79 7.69 18.56
N GLY A 43 -1.15 7.62 19.83
CA GLY A 43 -0.20 7.55 20.94
C GLY A 43 0.51 6.21 21.00
N ALA A 44 1.75 6.19 21.49
CA ALA A 44 2.47 4.94 21.75
C ALA A 44 1.95 4.26 23.02
N GLY A 45 2.05 2.94 23.11
CA GLY A 45 1.65 2.18 24.30
C GLY A 45 2.03 0.71 24.23
N PRO A 46 1.63 -0.12 25.22
CA PRO A 46 1.56 -1.57 25.09
C PRO A 46 0.90 -2.01 23.79
N ASP A 47 -0.28 -1.44 23.48
CA ASP A 47 -0.90 -1.40 22.15
C ASP A 47 -0.85 0.04 21.62
N GLY A 48 -0.61 0.19 20.32
CA GLY A 48 -0.51 1.47 19.66
C GLY A 48 -1.89 2.08 19.39
N GLY A 49 -2.03 3.37 19.65
CA GLY A 49 -3.25 4.11 19.32
C GLY A 49 -3.46 4.25 17.82
N VAL A 50 -4.70 4.28 17.37
CA VAL A 50 -5.04 4.51 15.95
C VAL A 50 -4.71 5.96 15.57
N GLY A 51 -4.15 6.18 14.38
CA GLY A 51 -3.98 7.50 13.80
C GLY A 51 -5.31 8.11 13.35
N GLY A 52 -5.50 9.40 13.57
CA GLY A 52 -6.72 10.10 13.16
C GLY A 52 -6.83 10.22 11.65
N ASN A 53 -8.05 10.22 11.11
CA ASN A 53 -8.25 10.46 9.68
C ASN A 53 -7.94 11.92 9.33
N GLY A 54 -7.45 12.15 8.10
CA GLY A 54 -7.40 13.48 7.54
C GLY A 54 -8.79 14.03 7.25
N GLY A 55 -8.97 15.33 7.45
CA GLY A 55 -10.22 16.02 7.16
C GLY A 55 -10.45 16.18 5.66
N GLU A 56 -11.69 16.40 5.26
CA GLU A 56 -12.03 16.64 3.85
C GLU A 56 -11.56 18.02 3.39
N GLY A 57 -11.12 18.10 2.13
CA GLY A 57 -10.88 19.36 1.44
C GLY A 57 -12.17 20.14 1.20
N GLY A 58 -12.03 21.42 0.86
CA GLY A 58 -13.17 22.29 0.60
C GLY A 58 -14.00 21.80 -0.58
N VAL A 59 -15.32 22.02 -0.49
CA VAL A 59 -16.28 21.50 -1.49
C VAL A 59 -15.93 21.93 -2.91
N LEU A 60 -15.46 23.16 -3.12
CA LEU A 60 -15.08 23.65 -4.46
C LEU A 60 -13.59 23.48 -4.72
N ILE A 61 -12.76 23.93 -3.79
CA ILE A 61 -11.31 23.93 -3.96
C ILE A 61 -10.67 23.56 -2.62
N GLY A 62 -9.89 22.50 -2.62
CA GLY A 62 -9.17 22.08 -1.43
C GLY A 62 -8.68 20.65 -1.53
N ASN A 63 -7.45 20.44 -1.08
CA ASN A 63 -6.92 19.10 -0.91
C ASN A 63 -7.49 18.47 0.36
N GLY A 64 -7.65 17.15 0.34
CA GLY A 64 -7.88 16.39 1.56
C GLY A 64 -6.68 16.45 2.49
N GLY A 65 -6.93 16.40 3.79
CA GLY A 65 -5.88 16.33 4.80
C GLY A 65 -5.24 14.94 4.83
N ASN A 66 -3.96 14.85 5.20
CA ASN A 66 -3.31 13.55 5.37
C ASN A 66 -3.84 12.83 6.62
N GLY A 67 -3.91 11.51 6.56
CA GLY A 67 -4.15 10.68 7.73
C GLY A 67 -2.97 10.71 8.70
N GLY A 68 -3.27 10.64 9.99
CA GLY A 68 -2.30 10.54 11.06
C GLY A 68 -1.65 9.16 11.12
N MET A 69 -0.41 9.11 11.58
CA MET A 69 0.30 7.85 11.74
C MET A 69 -0.28 7.03 12.90
N GLY A 70 -0.31 5.70 12.77
CA GLY A 70 -0.62 4.81 13.87
C GLY A 70 0.48 4.81 14.93
N GLY A 71 0.10 4.71 16.20
CA GLY A 71 1.00 4.68 17.34
C GLY A 71 1.82 3.40 17.39
N ALA A 72 3.06 3.50 17.86
CA ALA A 72 3.92 2.33 18.05
C ALA A 72 3.49 1.52 19.28
N ALA A 73 3.68 0.20 19.22
CA ALA A 73 3.39 -0.73 20.30
C ALA A 73 4.65 -1.41 20.83
N GLY A 74 4.84 -1.42 22.15
CA GLY A 74 6.00 -2.03 22.80
C GLY A 74 5.95 -3.57 22.84
N GLY A 75 4.76 -4.15 23.04
CA GLY A 75 4.58 -5.61 23.12
C GLY A 75 3.34 -6.13 22.37
N GLY A 76 2.34 -5.29 22.18
CA GLY A 76 1.11 -5.60 21.46
C GLY A 76 1.10 -5.08 20.03
N GLY A 77 -0.09 -4.84 19.49
CA GLY A 77 -0.30 -4.45 18.09
C GLY A 77 -0.05 -2.97 17.84
N GLY A 78 0.71 -2.65 16.81
CA GLY A 78 0.86 -1.28 16.32
C GLY A 78 -0.48 -0.71 15.86
N GLY A 79 -0.72 0.57 16.11
CA GLY A 79 -1.97 1.23 15.73
C GLY A 79 -2.12 1.34 14.22
N THR A 80 -3.35 1.30 13.71
CA THR A 80 -3.57 1.53 12.28
C THR A 80 -3.31 2.99 11.92
N GLY A 81 -2.78 3.24 10.72
CA GLY A 81 -2.71 4.60 10.17
C GLY A 81 -4.09 5.12 9.82
N GLY A 82 -4.32 6.42 10.00
CA GLY A 82 -5.55 7.08 9.59
C GLY A 82 -5.65 7.19 8.08
N ASN A 83 -6.87 7.21 7.54
CA ASN A 83 -7.08 7.43 6.12
C ASN A 83 -6.83 8.89 5.76
N GLY A 84 -6.37 9.14 4.52
CA GLY A 84 -6.36 10.48 3.96
C GLY A 84 -7.77 10.97 3.66
N GLY A 85 -8.01 12.26 3.85
CA GLY A 85 -9.26 12.91 3.51
C GLY A 85 -9.47 13.02 2.00
N ALA A 86 -10.71 13.04 1.54
CA ALA A 86 -11.03 13.29 0.14
C ALA A 86 -10.96 14.80 -0.19
N ALA A 87 -10.71 15.12 -1.45
CA ALA A 87 -10.95 16.45 -2.00
C ALA A 87 -12.40 16.61 -2.49
N GLY A 88 -12.85 17.86 -2.66
CA GLY A 88 -14.17 18.19 -3.20
C GLY A 88 -14.20 18.17 -4.74
N LEU A 89 -14.49 19.31 -5.36
CA LEU A 89 -14.53 19.42 -6.82
C LEU A 89 -13.13 19.49 -7.44
N ILE A 90 -12.25 20.33 -6.88
CA ILE A 90 -10.87 20.51 -7.32
C ILE A 90 -9.93 20.34 -6.12
N GLY A 91 -8.98 19.43 -6.24
CA GLY A 91 -7.95 19.20 -5.23
C GLY A 91 -7.50 17.75 -5.20
N ASN A 92 -6.34 17.49 -4.62
CA ASN A 92 -5.82 16.14 -4.46
C ASN A 92 -6.35 15.51 -3.18
N GLY A 93 -6.52 14.19 -3.20
CA GLY A 93 -6.78 13.42 -1.98
C GLY A 93 -5.59 13.49 -1.03
N GLY A 94 -5.85 13.42 0.27
CA GLY A 94 -4.80 13.32 1.27
C GLY A 94 -4.15 11.94 1.26
N ASN A 95 -2.88 11.85 1.65
CA ASN A 95 -2.21 10.56 1.81
C ASN A 95 -2.74 9.84 3.05
N GLY A 96 -2.81 8.51 3.00
CA GLY A 96 -3.01 7.68 4.18
C GLY A 96 -1.81 7.73 5.12
N GLY A 97 -2.06 7.65 6.42
CA GLY A 97 -1.03 7.55 7.45
C GLY A 97 -0.39 6.17 7.46
N ALA A 98 0.89 6.08 7.82
CA ALA A 98 1.53 4.78 7.99
C ALA A 98 0.96 4.06 9.23
N GLY A 99 0.92 2.73 9.17
CA GLY A 99 0.63 1.89 10.32
C GLY A 99 1.78 1.92 11.33
N GLY A 100 1.46 1.82 12.61
CA GLY A 100 2.43 1.80 13.69
C GLY A 100 3.21 0.49 13.70
N VAL A 101 4.49 0.56 14.08
CA VAL A 101 5.29 -0.64 14.37
C VAL A 101 4.76 -1.27 15.65
N GLY A 102 4.60 -2.59 15.69
CA GLY A 102 4.23 -3.27 16.92
C GLY A 102 5.18 -4.38 17.33
N GLY A 103 5.41 -4.51 18.63
CA GLY A 103 6.14 -5.63 19.23
C GLY A 103 5.44 -6.97 19.03
N GLY A 104 4.12 -6.97 18.88
CA GLY A 104 3.32 -8.10 18.40
C GLY A 104 3.13 -8.01 16.90
N SER A 105 2.00 -7.47 16.46
CA SER A 105 1.67 -7.23 15.05
C SER A 105 1.92 -5.78 14.63
N GLY A 106 2.21 -5.57 13.35
CA GLY A 106 2.27 -4.24 12.76
C GLY A 106 0.88 -3.70 12.43
N GLY A 107 0.69 -2.39 12.55
CA GLY A 107 -0.57 -1.73 12.19
C GLY A 107 -0.76 -1.62 10.68
N VAL A 108 -1.99 -1.68 10.20
CA VAL A 108 -2.30 -1.48 8.77
C VAL A 108 -2.08 -0.02 8.37
N GLY A 109 -1.55 0.23 7.17
CA GLY A 109 -1.46 1.57 6.60
C GLY A 109 -2.82 2.11 6.18
N GLY A 110 -3.07 3.39 6.41
CA GLY A 110 -4.31 4.05 6.00
C GLY A 110 -4.44 4.17 4.49
N ASN A 111 -5.66 4.15 3.97
CA ASN A 111 -5.90 4.38 2.55
C ASN A 111 -5.67 5.85 2.18
N GLY A 112 -5.24 6.09 0.95
CA GLY A 112 -5.23 7.42 0.37
C GLY A 112 -6.66 7.92 0.11
N GLY A 113 -6.85 9.23 0.26
CA GLY A 113 -8.12 9.89 -0.02
C GLY A 113 -8.38 10.03 -1.52
N GLN A 114 -9.64 10.18 -1.89
CA GLN A 114 -10.02 10.40 -3.29
C GLN A 114 -9.60 11.81 -3.74
N GLY A 115 -9.13 11.92 -4.98
CA GLY A 115 -8.94 13.18 -5.68
C GLY A 115 -10.26 13.86 -6.01
N GLY A 116 -10.19 15.12 -6.41
CA GLY A 116 -11.35 15.93 -6.70
C GLY A 116 -12.17 15.38 -7.86
N ILE A 117 -13.49 15.58 -7.81
CA ILE A 117 -14.43 15.06 -8.81
C ILE A 117 -14.05 15.52 -10.23
N LEU A 118 -13.67 16.79 -10.37
CA LEU A 118 -13.29 17.37 -11.66
C LEU A 118 -11.79 17.23 -11.90
N ILE A 119 -10.97 17.78 -11.01
CA ILE A 119 -9.51 17.77 -11.15
C ILE A 119 -8.90 17.39 -9.81
N GLY A 120 -8.05 16.37 -9.83
CA GLY A 120 -7.17 16.05 -8.73
C GLY A 120 -6.76 14.60 -8.70
N ASN A 121 -5.52 14.39 -8.25
CA ASN A 121 -4.96 13.08 -8.08
C ASN A 121 -5.49 12.43 -6.80
N GLY A 122 -5.58 11.11 -6.81
CA GLY A 122 -5.79 10.36 -5.59
C GLY A 122 -4.58 10.45 -4.64
N GLY A 123 -4.82 10.39 -3.34
CA GLY A 123 -3.76 10.33 -2.34
C GLY A 123 -3.08 8.96 -2.33
N ASN A 124 -1.81 8.89 -1.92
CA ASN A 124 -1.13 7.61 -1.77
C ASN A 124 -1.63 6.86 -0.52
N GLY A 125 -1.62 5.54 -0.59
CA GLY A 125 -1.81 4.70 0.59
C GLY A 125 -0.60 4.76 1.52
N GLY A 126 -0.86 4.67 2.83
CA GLY A 126 0.17 4.59 3.85
C GLY A 126 0.84 3.23 3.87
N ALA A 127 2.12 3.19 4.26
CA ALA A 127 2.82 1.92 4.45
C ALA A 127 2.24 1.14 5.64
N GLY A 128 2.25 -0.18 5.56
CA GLY A 128 1.97 -1.05 6.69
C GLY A 128 3.11 -1.03 7.71
N GLY A 129 2.75 -1.19 8.98
CA GLY A 129 3.69 -1.26 10.09
C GLY A 129 4.41 -2.59 10.15
N ASN A 130 5.65 -2.58 10.60
CA ASN A 130 6.44 -3.79 10.80
C ASN A 130 6.03 -4.51 12.11
N SER A 131 6.22 -5.83 12.15
CA SER A 131 6.15 -6.59 13.40
C SER A 131 7.56 -6.83 13.97
N GLY A 132 7.73 -6.56 15.27
CA GLY A 132 8.97 -6.76 16.01
C GLY A 132 9.05 -8.10 16.74
N GLY A 133 7.92 -8.78 16.93
CA GLY A 133 7.83 -10.04 17.68
C GLY A 133 8.08 -11.27 16.83
N SER A 134 8.40 -12.39 17.49
CA SER A 134 8.64 -13.68 16.83
C SER A 134 7.37 -14.33 16.25
N THR A 135 6.18 -13.86 16.62
CA THR A 135 4.90 -14.51 16.29
C THR A 135 3.84 -13.58 15.70
N GLY A 136 4.14 -12.31 15.43
CA GLY A 136 3.14 -11.37 14.95
C GLY A 136 3.25 -11.03 13.46
N ASP A 137 2.09 -10.82 12.84
CA ASP A 137 1.98 -10.43 11.44
C ASP A 137 2.26 -8.93 11.27
N ALA A 138 2.93 -8.57 10.18
CA ALA A 138 3.08 -7.18 9.80
C ALA A 138 1.81 -6.63 9.14
N GLY A 139 1.64 -5.32 9.20
CA GLY A 139 0.48 -4.65 8.62
C GLY A 139 0.56 -4.59 7.11
N SER A 140 -0.57 -4.71 6.42
CA SER A 140 -0.65 -4.43 4.99
C SER A 140 -0.50 -2.93 4.70
N GLY A 141 -0.03 -2.61 3.51
CA GLY A 141 -0.08 -1.25 2.99
C GLY A 141 -1.51 -0.83 2.66
N GLY A 142 -1.80 0.46 2.81
CA GLY A 142 -3.08 1.05 2.41
C GLY A 142 -3.19 1.16 0.89
N ASN A 143 -4.41 1.14 0.37
CA ASN A 143 -4.64 1.37 -1.05
C ASN A 143 -4.46 2.85 -1.40
N GLY A 144 -4.02 3.12 -2.64
CA GLY A 144 -4.06 4.45 -3.21
C GLY A 144 -5.49 4.91 -3.49
N GLY A 145 -5.73 6.21 -3.34
CA GLY A 145 -7.00 6.85 -3.67
C GLY A 145 -7.20 6.95 -5.18
N ALA A 146 -8.46 6.94 -5.62
CA ALA A 146 -8.79 7.16 -7.03
C ALA A 146 -8.84 8.67 -7.34
N ALA A 147 -8.56 9.02 -8.60
CA ALA A 147 -8.86 10.34 -9.16
C ALA A 147 -10.31 10.40 -9.70
N GLY A 148 -10.81 11.62 -9.93
CA GLY A 148 -12.14 11.88 -10.48
C GLY A 148 -12.18 11.86 -12.01
N LEU A 149 -12.42 13.00 -12.65
CA LEU A 149 -12.47 13.10 -14.11
C LEU A 149 -11.08 13.26 -14.74
N PHE A 150 -10.25 14.12 -14.14
CA PHE A 150 -8.86 14.36 -14.50
C PHE A 150 -7.94 14.15 -13.30
N GLY A 151 -6.88 13.39 -13.48
CA GLY A 151 -5.84 13.18 -12.46
C GLY A 151 -5.36 11.74 -12.40
N ASP A 152 -4.21 11.53 -11.81
CA ASP A 152 -3.64 10.19 -11.63
C ASP A 152 -4.17 9.53 -10.35
N GLY A 153 -4.28 8.21 -10.38
CA GLY A 153 -4.53 7.43 -9.16
C GLY A 153 -3.34 7.49 -8.21
N GLY A 154 -3.60 7.47 -6.91
CA GLY A 154 -2.55 7.39 -5.90
C GLY A 154 -1.87 6.02 -5.90
N ASN A 155 -0.60 5.96 -5.51
CA ASN A 155 0.10 4.69 -5.35
C ASN A 155 -0.40 3.93 -4.11
N GLY A 156 -0.40 2.61 -4.17
CA GLY A 156 -0.58 1.76 -3.00
C GLY A 156 0.63 1.83 -2.07
N GLY A 157 0.38 1.72 -0.76
CA GLY A 157 1.42 1.66 0.26
C GLY A 157 2.14 0.31 0.26
N ALA A 158 3.41 0.29 0.63
CA ALA A 158 4.13 -0.96 0.83
C ALA A 158 3.59 -1.72 2.05
N GLY A 159 3.62 -3.06 2.00
CA GLY A 159 3.34 -3.89 3.16
C GLY A 159 4.52 -3.90 4.15
N GLY A 160 4.21 -4.06 5.44
CA GLY A 160 5.22 -4.14 6.49
C GLY A 160 5.99 -5.46 6.46
N THR A 161 7.22 -5.45 6.97
CA THR A 161 8.03 -6.65 7.14
C THR A 161 7.68 -7.34 8.44
N GLY A 162 7.50 -8.67 8.41
CA GLY A 162 7.17 -9.44 9.60
C GLY A 162 7.89 -10.78 9.71
N ASN A 163 8.05 -11.26 10.94
CA ASN A 163 8.77 -12.50 11.22
C ASN A 163 7.93 -13.76 10.98
N GLN A 164 6.60 -13.67 11.13
CA GLN A 164 5.66 -14.77 10.88
C GLN A 164 4.92 -14.59 9.54
N ALA A 165 4.20 -13.49 9.34
CA ALA A 165 3.73 -13.10 8.02
C ALA A 165 4.05 -11.63 7.79
N SER A 166 4.41 -11.33 6.55
CA SER A 166 4.62 -9.96 6.10
C SER A 166 3.36 -9.41 5.45
N GLY A 167 3.22 -8.08 5.50
CA GLY A 167 2.06 -7.40 4.95
C GLY A 167 2.07 -7.42 3.43
N ASN A 168 0.90 -7.54 2.82
CA ASN A 168 0.74 -7.30 1.39
C ASN A 168 0.89 -5.81 1.08
N GLY A 169 1.37 -5.50 -0.12
CA GLY A 169 1.29 -4.16 -0.66
C GLY A 169 -0.16 -3.76 -0.97
N GLY A 170 -0.48 -2.49 -0.80
CA GLY A 170 -1.77 -1.94 -1.18
C GLY A 170 -1.90 -1.80 -2.69
N ASN A 171 -3.12 -1.85 -3.20
CA ASN A 171 -3.38 -1.63 -4.62
C ASN A 171 -3.20 -0.15 -4.97
N GLY A 172 -2.77 0.12 -6.21
CA GLY A 172 -2.80 1.45 -6.78
C GLY A 172 -4.24 1.92 -7.03
N GLY A 173 -4.46 3.22 -6.88
CA GLY A 173 -5.71 3.89 -7.17
C GLY A 173 -5.97 4.01 -8.66
N LYS A 174 -7.23 4.15 -9.03
CA LYS A 174 -7.62 4.36 -10.44
C LYS A 174 -7.31 5.79 -10.89
N GLY A 175 -6.82 5.94 -12.11
CA GLY A 175 -6.72 7.22 -12.80
C GLY A 175 -8.08 7.82 -13.11
N GLY A 176 -8.08 9.11 -13.46
CA GLY A 176 -9.27 9.88 -13.75
C GLY A 176 -9.96 9.38 -15.01
N VAL A 177 -11.29 9.41 -15.03
CA VAL A 177 -12.11 8.74 -16.06
C VAL A 177 -11.74 9.16 -17.49
N LEU A 178 -11.46 10.44 -17.74
CA LEU A 178 -11.05 10.93 -19.06
C LEU A 178 -9.54 10.87 -19.24
N PHE A 179 -8.79 11.45 -18.30
CA PHE A 179 -7.34 11.48 -18.35
C PHE A 179 -6.76 11.16 -16.98
N GLY A 180 -5.85 10.20 -16.96
CA GLY A 180 -5.14 9.82 -15.76
C GLY A 180 -4.52 8.46 -15.87
N ASN A 181 -3.30 8.34 -15.36
CA ASN A 181 -2.66 7.06 -15.17
C ASN A 181 -3.21 6.37 -13.93
N GLY A 182 -3.21 5.05 -13.95
CA GLY A 182 -3.39 4.28 -12.72
C GLY A 182 -2.19 4.44 -11.79
N GLY A 183 -2.43 4.45 -10.48
CA GLY A 183 -1.37 4.42 -9.49
C GLY A 183 -0.66 3.07 -9.47
N ASN A 184 0.61 3.04 -9.09
CA ASN A 184 1.33 1.77 -8.93
C ASN A 184 0.84 1.02 -7.70
N GLY A 185 0.84 -0.31 -7.77
CA GLY A 185 0.68 -1.16 -6.61
C GLY A 185 1.89 -1.06 -5.67
N GLY A 186 1.64 -1.18 -4.37
CA GLY A 186 2.68 -1.22 -3.35
C GLY A 186 3.41 -2.56 -3.35
N ASN A 187 4.67 -2.56 -2.94
CA ASN A 187 5.42 -3.81 -2.79
C ASN A 187 4.94 -4.60 -1.56
N GLY A 188 4.97 -5.92 -1.64
CA GLY A 188 4.78 -6.79 -0.49
C GLY A 188 5.97 -6.75 0.47
N GLY A 189 5.71 -6.94 1.76
CA GLY A 189 6.75 -6.99 2.78
C GLY A 189 7.61 -8.25 2.66
N ALA A 190 8.91 -8.11 2.87
CA ALA A 190 9.84 -9.24 2.86
C ALA A 190 9.65 -10.14 4.10
N GLY A 191 9.63 -11.46 3.89
CA GLY A 191 9.50 -12.43 4.98
C GLY A 191 10.70 -12.40 5.92
N GLY A 192 10.46 -12.49 7.23
CA GLY A 192 11.53 -12.50 8.23
C GLY A 192 12.30 -13.82 8.30
N ASN A 193 13.50 -13.75 8.87
CA ASN A 193 14.41 -14.90 9.05
C ASN A 193 14.08 -15.79 10.26
N GLY A 194 12.90 -15.60 10.88
CA GLY A 194 12.47 -16.33 12.08
C GLY A 194 12.27 -17.83 11.84
N GLY A 195 12.44 -18.64 12.90
CA GLY A 195 12.49 -20.11 12.84
C GLY A 195 11.24 -20.83 12.33
N THR A 196 10.10 -20.14 12.16
CA THR A 196 8.85 -20.71 11.61
C THR A 196 8.68 -20.50 10.11
N GLY A 197 9.59 -19.78 9.45
CA GLY A 197 9.57 -19.49 8.02
C GLY A 197 8.38 -18.66 7.57
N GLY A 198 8.53 -17.34 7.67
CA GLY A 198 7.41 -16.45 7.47
C GLY A 198 6.93 -16.36 6.03
N LEU A 199 5.60 -16.26 5.84
CA LEU A 199 5.01 -15.96 4.53
C LEU A 199 5.37 -14.51 4.17
N SER A 200 5.93 -14.33 2.97
CA SER A 200 6.22 -13.00 2.47
C SER A 200 4.96 -12.36 1.91
N GLY A 201 4.89 -11.03 1.91
CA GLY A 201 3.73 -10.30 1.41
C GLY A 201 3.66 -10.33 -0.11
N ASN A 202 2.45 -10.38 -0.67
CA ASN A 202 2.24 -10.19 -2.10
C ASN A 202 2.35 -8.71 -2.47
N GLY A 203 2.76 -8.45 -3.71
CA GLY A 203 2.66 -7.12 -4.29
C GLY A 203 1.20 -6.74 -4.55
N GLY A 204 0.89 -5.45 -4.40
CA GLY A 204 -0.40 -4.89 -4.75
C GLY A 204 -0.56 -4.75 -6.27
N ASN A 205 -1.78 -4.80 -6.76
CA ASN A 205 -2.06 -4.59 -8.17
C ASN A 205 -1.92 -3.11 -8.53
N GLY A 206 -1.49 -2.84 -9.77
CA GLY A 206 -1.55 -1.53 -10.36
C GLY A 206 -2.98 -1.05 -10.59
N GLY A 207 -3.20 0.26 -10.49
CA GLY A 207 -4.45 0.91 -10.76
C GLY A 207 -4.79 0.93 -12.25
N GLN A 208 -6.07 0.94 -12.57
CA GLN A 208 -6.53 1.13 -13.94
C GLN A 208 -6.39 2.60 -14.35
N ALA A 209 -6.07 2.83 -15.62
CA ALA A 209 -6.05 4.17 -16.20
C ALA A 209 -7.45 4.68 -16.57
N GLY A 210 -7.53 5.96 -16.92
CA GLY A 210 -8.66 6.58 -17.61
C GLY A 210 -8.76 6.19 -19.09
N ALA A 211 -9.66 6.87 -19.81
CA ALA A 211 -9.75 6.73 -21.26
C ALA A 211 -8.42 7.04 -21.96
N PHE A 212 -7.70 8.04 -21.47
CA PHE A 212 -6.33 8.36 -21.86
C PHE A 212 -5.39 8.23 -20.65
N GLY A 213 -4.47 7.28 -20.72
CA GLY A 213 -3.47 7.08 -19.68
C GLY A 213 -2.96 5.65 -19.65
N ASN A 214 -1.83 5.48 -18.97
CA ASN A 214 -1.22 4.19 -18.78
C ASN A 214 -1.73 3.54 -17.50
N GLY A 215 -1.89 2.22 -17.53
CA GLY A 215 -2.15 1.46 -16.33
C GLY A 215 -0.97 1.54 -15.36
N GLY A 216 -1.25 1.47 -14.06
CA GLY A 216 -0.21 1.44 -13.04
C GLY A 216 0.55 0.12 -13.04
N ASN A 217 1.82 0.12 -12.67
CA ASN A 217 2.57 -1.13 -12.52
C ASN A 217 2.11 -1.90 -11.28
N GLY A 218 2.14 -3.23 -11.35
CA GLY A 218 2.00 -4.08 -10.17
C GLY A 218 3.21 -3.97 -9.25
N GLY A 219 2.98 -4.07 -7.94
CA GLY A 219 4.03 -4.09 -6.94
C GLY A 219 4.78 -5.42 -6.92
N THR A 220 6.04 -5.41 -6.49
CA THR A 220 6.81 -6.66 -6.37
C THR A 220 6.36 -7.48 -5.17
N GLY A 221 6.38 -8.80 -5.29
CA GLY A 221 6.23 -9.71 -4.17
C GLY A 221 7.43 -9.64 -3.20
N GLY A 222 7.18 -9.89 -1.92
CA GLY A 222 8.21 -9.92 -0.88
C GLY A 222 9.16 -11.10 -1.03
N ALA A 223 10.45 -10.89 -0.78
CA ALA A 223 11.44 -11.95 -0.80
C ALA A 223 11.19 -12.98 0.31
N ARG A 224 11.45 -14.26 0.00
CA ARG A 224 11.30 -15.40 0.91
C ARG A 224 12.23 -15.29 2.12
N GLY A 225 11.67 -15.44 3.33
CA GLY A 225 12.43 -15.73 4.54
C GLY A 225 12.85 -17.21 4.65
N ASN A 226 13.70 -17.56 5.62
CA ASN A 226 14.15 -18.94 5.85
C ASN A 226 12.99 -19.94 5.88
N ASN A 227 12.96 -20.95 5.01
CA ASN A 227 11.86 -21.93 4.90
C ASN A 227 10.46 -21.37 4.52
N GLY A 228 10.28 -20.06 4.33
CA GLY A 228 8.98 -19.42 4.02
C GLY A 228 8.53 -19.54 2.56
N VAL A 229 7.48 -18.84 2.14
CA VAL A 229 7.08 -18.75 0.72
C VAL A 229 7.32 -17.31 0.24
N ALA A 230 7.91 -17.18 -0.95
CA ALA A 230 8.09 -15.88 -1.60
C ALA A 230 6.73 -15.30 -2.02
N GLY A 231 6.58 -13.98 -1.92
CA GLY A 231 5.36 -13.30 -2.33
C GLY A 231 5.17 -13.34 -3.83
N VAL A 232 3.92 -13.33 -4.29
CA VAL A 232 3.58 -13.17 -5.71
C VAL A 232 3.62 -11.69 -6.06
N GLY A 233 4.09 -11.35 -7.26
CA GLY A 233 4.02 -10.00 -7.79
C GLY A 233 2.58 -9.60 -8.12
N GLY A 234 2.25 -8.33 -7.94
CA GLY A 234 0.94 -7.80 -8.30
C GLY A 234 0.76 -7.68 -9.80
N ASN A 235 -0.48 -7.75 -10.28
CA ASN A 235 -0.77 -7.54 -11.70
C ASN A 235 -0.65 -6.06 -12.08
N GLY A 236 -0.22 -5.79 -13.30
CA GLY A 236 -0.29 -4.47 -13.89
C GLY A 236 -1.73 -4.02 -14.16
N GLY A 237 -1.95 -2.72 -14.08
CA GLY A 237 -3.23 -2.10 -14.36
C GLY A 237 -3.51 -2.01 -15.86
N ALA A 238 -4.78 -2.08 -16.23
CA ALA A 238 -5.21 -1.88 -17.61
C ALA A 238 -5.17 -0.39 -18.01
N ALA A 239 -4.83 -0.11 -19.26
CA ALA A 239 -5.17 1.17 -19.89
C ALA A 239 -6.64 1.20 -20.35
N GLY A 240 -7.13 2.39 -20.71
CA GLY A 240 -8.48 2.59 -21.25
C GLY A 240 -8.55 2.45 -22.77
N TRP A 241 -8.78 3.57 -23.46
CA TRP A 241 -8.84 3.61 -24.93
C TRP A 241 -7.46 3.83 -25.53
N PHE A 242 -6.68 4.71 -24.90
CA PHE A 242 -5.34 5.08 -25.30
C PHE A 242 -4.39 4.97 -24.11
N GLY A 243 -3.25 4.32 -24.34
CA GLY A 243 -2.17 4.19 -23.37
C GLY A 243 -1.72 2.75 -23.19
N ASP A 244 -0.57 2.58 -22.57
CA ASP A 244 0.02 1.27 -22.34
C ASP A 244 -0.52 0.64 -21.05
N GLY A 245 -0.69 -0.68 -21.06
CA GLY A 245 -0.96 -1.43 -19.83
C GLY A 245 0.26 -1.37 -18.90
N GLY A 246 0.02 -1.35 -17.60
CA GLY A 246 1.09 -1.38 -16.60
C GLY A 246 1.81 -2.73 -16.61
N ALA A 247 3.09 -2.74 -16.29
CA ALA A 247 3.83 -3.99 -16.13
C ALA A 247 3.34 -4.77 -14.90
N GLY A 248 3.36 -6.09 -14.98
CA GLY A 248 3.23 -6.97 -13.83
C GLY A 248 4.44 -6.84 -12.89
N GLY A 249 4.20 -6.92 -11.60
CA GLY A 249 5.23 -6.90 -10.58
C GLY A 249 6.04 -8.21 -10.59
N ALA A 250 7.34 -8.11 -10.33
CA ALA A 250 8.16 -9.31 -10.14
C ALA A 250 7.70 -10.11 -8.92
N GLY A 251 7.79 -11.42 -8.98
CA GLY A 251 7.63 -12.29 -7.81
C GLY A 251 8.76 -12.07 -6.80
N GLY A 252 8.56 -12.54 -5.58
CA GLY A 252 9.58 -12.55 -4.55
C GLY A 252 10.73 -13.50 -4.90
N GLN A 253 11.94 -13.09 -4.53
CA GLN A 253 13.12 -13.97 -4.64
C GLN A 253 12.91 -15.23 -3.79
N GLY A 254 13.23 -16.41 -4.35
CA GLY A 254 13.09 -17.70 -3.68
C GLY A 254 11.82 -18.50 -3.99
N GLY A 255 11.22 -18.29 -5.17
CA GLY A 255 10.09 -19.09 -5.67
C GLY A 255 8.84 -18.31 -6.10
N GLY A 256 8.86 -16.97 -6.03
CA GLY A 256 7.67 -16.15 -6.28
C GLY A 256 7.34 -16.04 -7.76
N TRP A 257 6.05 -16.17 -8.09
CA TRP A 257 5.52 -15.91 -9.42
C TRP A 257 5.41 -14.41 -9.68
N GLY A 258 5.78 -13.99 -10.89
CA GLY A 258 5.48 -12.65 -11.37
C GLY A 258 3.98 -12.44 -11.57
N GLY A 259 3.51 -11.20 -11.40
CA GLY A 259 2.16 -10.81 -11.76
C GLY A 259 2.01 -10.60 -13.26
N THR A 260 0.77 -10.60 -13.74
CA THR A 260 0.52 -10.43 -15.17
C THR A 260 0.66 -8.98 -15.61
N GLY A 261 1.05 -8.77 -16.87
CA GLY A 261 0.97 -7.46 -17.50
C GLY A 261 -0.47 -6.98 -17.62
N GLY A 262 -0.67 -5.67 -17.54
CA GLY A 262 -1.95 -5.03 -17.81
C GLY A 262 -2.23 -4.98 -19.31
N ILE A 263 -3.52 -4.98 -19.69
CA ILE A 263 -3.89 -4.81 -21.09
C ILE A 263 -3.64 -3.37 -21.56
N GLY A 264 -3.14 -3.23 -22.78
CA GLY A 264 -2.99 -1.93 -23.45
C GLY A 264 -4.34 -1.34 -23.89
N GLY A 265 -4.31 -0.10 -24.36
CA GLY A 265 -5.48 0.64 -24.78
C GLY A 265 -6.22 -0.04 -25.94
N LEU A 266 -7.56 -0.01 -25.89
CA LEU A 266 -8.41 -0.67 -26.88
C LEU A 266 -8.15 -0.19 -28.32
N LEU A 267 -7.81 1.08 -28.49
CA LEU A 267 -7.55 1.70 -29.79
C LEU A 267 -6.06 1.89 -30.06
N TYR A 268 -5.28 2.27 -29.05
CA TYR A 268 -3.84 2.39 -29.17
C TYR A 268 -3.14 2.18 -27.82
N GLY A 269 -2.12 1.32 -27.82
CA GLY A 269 -1.27 1.06 -26.67
C GLY A 269 -0.80 -0.38 -26.62
N ASN A 270 0.36 -0.60 -26.00
CA ASN A 270 0.92 -1.92 -25.80
C ASN A 270 0.43 -2.51 -24.48
N SER A 271 0.24 -3.83 -24.43
CA SER A 271 0.09 -4.52 -23.14
C SER A 271 1.39 -4.43 -22.34
N GLY A 272 1.26 -4.37 -21.03
CA GLY A 272 2.39 -4.40 -20.11
C GLY A 272 3.11 -5.74 -20.15
N SER A 273 4.38 -5.73 -19.78
CA SER A 273 5.16 -6.97 -19.63
C SER A 273 4.72 -7.76 -18.40
N GLU A 274 4.79 -9.08 -18.50
CA GLU A 274 4.68 -9.98 -17.34
C GLU A 274 5.81 -9.70 -16.33
N GLY A 275 5.53 -9.95 -15.05
CA GLY A 275 6.51 -9.87 -13.99
C GLY A 275 7.54 -11.01 -14.05
N LEU A 276 8.77 -10.73 -13.62
CA LEU A 276 9.79 -11.77 -13.51
C LEU A 276 9.39 -12.81 -12.46
N THR A 277 9.51 -14.09 -12.82
CA THR A 277 9.31 -15.24 -11.93
C THR A 277 10.67 -15.80 -11.52
N PHE A 278 10.85 -16.09 -10.23
CA PHE A 278 12.10 -16.67 -9.70
C PHE A 278 11.91 -18.16 -9.40
N PRO A 279 12.30 -19.09 -10.30
CA PRO A 279 12.16 -20.51 -10.03
C PRO A 279 13.06 -20.97 -8.87
N VAL A 280 12.58 -21.90 -8.06
CA VAL A 280 13.41 -22.57 -7.05
C VAL A 280 14.38 -23.50 -7.79
N SER A 281 15.68 -23.43 -7.51
CA SER A 281 16.64 -24.34 -8.14
C SER A 281 16.39 -25.76 -7.65
N GLU A 282 15.76 -26.60 -8.47
CA GLU A 282 15.79 -28.05 -8.26
C GLU A 282 17.22 -28.52 -8.55
N ASN A 283 17.87 -29.09 -7.52
CA ASN A 283 19.08 -29.88 -7.68
C ASN A 283 18.75 -31.05 -8.61
N ARG A 284 18.96 -30.89 -9.92
CA ARG A 284 19.12 -32.05 -10.80
C ARG A 284 20.45 -32.70 -10.44
N GLU A 285 20.38 -33.60 -9.47
CA GLU A 285 21.41 -34.60 -9.25
C GLU A 285 21.49 -35.41 -10.55
N VAL A 286 22.50 -35.12 -11.37
CA VAL A 286 22.77 -35.86 -12.59
C VAL A 286 23.21 -37.24 -12.12
N ASP A 287 22.31 -38.23 -12.17
CA ASP A 287 22.62 -39.65 -11.92
C ASP A 287 23.55 -40.13 -13.05
N VAL A 288 24.87 -39.89 -12.89
CA VAL A 288 25.90 -40.36 -13.82
C VAL A 288 26.12 -41.85 -13.56
N ARG A 289 25.18 -42.70 -13.97
CA ARG A 289 25.43 -44.15 -14.00
C ARG A 289 26.39 -44.44 -15.15
N PRO A 290 27.59 -44.99 -14.89
CA PRO A 290 28.52 -45.33 -15.96
C PRO A 290 27.95 -46.49 -16.77
N VAL A 291 27.79 -46.30 -18.08
CA VAL A 291 27.47 -47.38 -19.02
C VAL A 291 28.72 -48.24 -19.15
N ILE A 292 28.77 -49.37 -18.44
CA ILE A 292 29.77 -50.41 -18.67
C ILE A 292 29.34 -51.17 -19.94
N ALA A 293 29.98 -50.87 -21.07
CA ALA A 293 29.89 -51.71 -22.26
C ALA A 293 30.60 -53.04 -21.98
N ARG A 294 29.87 -54.16 -22.06
CA ARG A 294 30.48 -55.49 -22.16
C ARG A 294 30.77 -55.78 -23.63
N VAL A 295 32.02 -56.19 -23.87
CA VAL A 295 32.64 -56.58 -25.15
C VAL A 295 31.84 -57.67 -25.85
#